data_AF-A0A820GS79-F1
#
_entry.id   AF-A0A820GS79-F1
#
_cell.length_a   1.000
_cell.length_b   1.000
_cell.length_c   1.000
_cell.angle_alpha   90.00
_cell.angle_beta   90.00
_cell.angle_gamma   90.00
#
_symmetry.space_group_name_H-M   'P 1'
#
loop_
_entity.id
_entity.type
_entity.pdbx_description
1 polymer ?
#
loop_
_entity_poly.entity_id
_entity_poly.type
_entity_poly.pdbx_seq_one_letter_code
_entity_poly.pdbx_strand_id
1 'polypeptide(L)'
;MPSILPDAVLSKAANICKEILRDISFKSSFVNIELWIKKTNYDDIRIIEVNPRIASSYQNQYRSSYHGANLYHSIIKLSMGHTDIGVIPNIQTNFTGLYSCQSVIGTRCDGKISQLLDLDKIEQEKQSRKDYNFVFYFNDPEFEIVDNHQSGGKVLMKVFFTTKTYEQAQNESLRLKKLFLIKDNFDMTMPKIDHQ
;
A
#
# COMPACT_ATOMS: atom_id res chain seq x y z
N MET A 1 -4.55 3.86 2.74
CA MET A 1 -5.32 3.86 4.01
C MET A 1 -4.70 4.86 4.98
N PRO A 2 -5.47 5.76 5.61
CA PRO A 2 -5.02 6.53 6.77
C PRO A 2 -4.46 5.62 7.86
N SER A 3 -3.41 6.07 8.54
CA SER A 3 -2.79 5.30 9.62
C SER A 3 -3.70 5.27 10.86
N ILE A 4 -3.59 4.20 11.65
CA ILE A 4 -4.29 4.04 12.95
C ILE A 4 -3.48 4.58 14.14
N LEU A 5 -2.33 5.21 13.88
CA LEU A 5 -1.53 5.82 14.94
C LEU A 5 -2.31 6.97 15.61
N PRO A 6 -2.02 7.29 16.89
CA PRO A 6 -2.68 8.40 17.57
C PRO A 6 -2.51 9.73 16.83
N ASP A 7 -3.54 10.58 16.88
CA ASP A 7 -3.58 11.86 16.15
C ASP A 7 -2.39 12.79 16.48
N ALA A 8 -1.91 12.75 17.72
CA ALA A 8 -0.73 13.50 18.15
C ALA A 8 0.54 13.06 17.38
N VAL A 9 0.70 11.75 17.18
CA VAL A 9 1.83 11.17 16.42
C VAL A 9 1.71 11.52 14.94
N LEU A 10 0.51 11.42 14.37
CA LEU A 10 0.25 11.79 12.97
C LEU A 10 0.48 13.27 12.72
N SER A 11 0.07 14.13 13.67
CA SER A 11 0.29 15.57 13.61
C SER A 11 1.77 15.91 13.68
N LYS A 12 2.53 15.25 14.56
CA LYS A 12 3.99 15.41 14.66
C LYS A 12 4.69 14.96 13.37
N ALA A 13 4.35 13.79 12.85
CA ALA A 13 4.86 13.30 11.57
C ALA A 13 4.56 14.28 10.41
N ALA A 14 3.33 14.80 10.34
CA ALA A 14 2.94 15.78 9.34
C ALA A 14 3.75 17.09 9.44
N ASN A 15 4.04 17.56 10.65
CA ASN A 15 4.87 18.75 10.86
C ASN A 15 6.31 18.53 10.41
N ILE A 16 6.93 17.39 10.77
CA ILE A 16 8.28 17.01 10.32
C ILE A 16 8.34 17.00 8.77
N CYS A 17 7.35 16.39 8.12
CA CYS A 17 7.26 16.37 6.66
C CYS A 17 7.14 17.78 6.07
N LYS A 18 6.31 18.66 6.65
CA LYS A 18 6.15 20.05 6.19
C LYS A 18 7.43 20.86 6.32
N GLU A 19 8.15 20.70 7.43
CA GLU A 19 9.43 21.38 7.67
C GLU A 19 10.45 20.99 6.61
N ILE A 20 10.66 19.68 6.38
CA ILE A 20 11.60 19.21 5.37
C ILE A 20 11.22 19.66 3.96
N LEU A 21 9.93 19.63 3.59
CA LEU A 21 9.48 20.12 2.28
C LEU A 21 9.72 21.63 2.12
N ARG A 22 9.58 22.41 3.19
CA ARG A 22 9.90 23.83 3.18
C ARG A 22 11.40 24.05 3.02
N ASP A 23 12.21 23.30 3.75
CA ASP A 23 13.67 23.46 3.77
C ASP A 23 14.30 23.10 2.42
N ILE A 24 13.81 22.05 1.74
CA ILE A 24 14.25 21.71 0.37
C ILE A 24 13.59 22.59 -0.72
N SER A 25 12.82 23.61 -0.34
CA SER A 25 12.10 24.50 -1.25
C SER A 25 11.23 23.76 -2.26
N PHE A 26 10.53 22.70 -1.82
CA PHE A 26 9.64 21.92 -2.68
C PHE A 26 8.35 22.70 -2.97
N LYS A 27 8.12 23.07 -4.23
CA LYS A 27 7.02 24.00 -4.59
C LYS A 27 5.82 23.35 -5.27
N SER A 28 6.02 22.41 -6.20
CA SER A 28 4.98 22.04 -7.16
C SER A 28 5.06 20.59 -7.63
N SER A 29 4.73 19.64 -6.75
CA SER A 29 4.48 18.25 -7.11
C SER A 29 3.84 17.53 -5.91
N PHE A 30 3.48 16.26 -6.08
CA PHE A 30 3.25 15.35 -4.97
C PHE A 30 4.56 14.70 -4.53
N VAL A 31 4.63 14.33 -3.27
CA VAL A 31 5.79 13.70 -2.66
C VAL A 31 5.39 12.41 -1.96
N ASN A 32 6.21 11.39 -2.07
CA ASN A 32 6.15 10.18 -1.25
C ASN A 32 7.26 10.28 -0.21
N ILE A 33 6.88 10.30 1.07
CA ILE A 33 7.82 10.38 2.19
C ILE A 33 7.69 9.10 2.99
N GLU A 34 8.82 8.41 3.17
CA GLU A 34 8.90 7.19 3.98
C GLU A 34 9.44 7.53 5.36
N LEU A 35 8.69 7.12 6.38
CA LEU A 35 8.96 7.43 7.78
C LEU A 35 9.16 6.14 8.58
N TRP A 36 10.09 6.18 9.52
CA TRP A 36 10.19 5.21 10.59
C TRP A 36 9.71 5.83 11.89
N ILE A 37 8.78 5.15 12.57
CA ILE A 37 8.23 5.58 13.86
C ILE A 37 8.49 4.47 14.87
N LYS A 38 9.26 4.77 15.91
CA LYS A 38 9.58 3.78 16.95
C LYS A 38 8.36 3.55 17.84
N LYS A 39 7.81 2.33 17.84
CA LYS A 39 6.58 2.01 18.60
C LYS A 39 6.69 2.24 20.11
N THR A 40 7.86 1.98 20.69
CA THR A 40 8.11 2.17 22.13
C THR A 40 8.35 3.62 22.51
N ASN A 41 8.57 4.49 21.54
CA ASN A 41 8.76 5.91 21.74
C ASN A 41 8.27 6.66 20.50
N TYR A 42 7.00 7.05 20.51
CA TYR A 42 6.40 7.79 19.39
C TYR A 42 7.00 9.18 19.15
N ASP A 43 7.95 9.62 19.99
CA ASP A 43 8.72 10.82 19.74
C ASP A 43 9.92 10.61 18.81
N ASP A 44 10.39 9.38 18.62
CA ASP A 44 11.46 9.03 17.67
C ASP A 44 10.84 8.73 16.29
N ILE A 45 10.64 9.79 15.52
CA ILE A 45 10.17 9.77 14.13
C ILE A 45 11.34 10.17 13.23
N ARG A 46 11.69 9.31 12.27
CA ARG A 46 12.80 9.55 11.34
C ARG A 46 12.31 9.49 9.91
N ILE A 47 12.80 10.40 9.08
CA ILE A 47 12.64 10.29 7.63
C ILE A 47 13.66 9.28 7.13
N ILE A 48 13.18 8.28 6.38
CA ILE A 48 14.03 7.32 5.67
C ILE A 48 14.33 7.82 4.26
N GLU A 49 13.29 8.24 3.54
CA GLU A 49 13.39 8.62 2.13
C GLU A 49 12.36 9.70 1.76
N VAL A 50 12.74 10.61 0.86
CA VAL A 50 11.87 11.61 0.24
C VAL A 50 11.94 11.48 -1.27
N ASN A 51 10.82 11.13 -1.89
CA ASN A 51 10.70 10.94 -3.32
C ASN A 51 9.75 12.00 -3.93
N PRO A 52 10.19 12.84 -4.87
CA PRO A 52 9.37 13.90 -5.47
C PRO A 52 8.40 13.38 -6.54
N ARG A 53 7.69 12.29 -6.22
CA ARG A 53 6.71 11.62 -7.08
C ARG A 53 5.55 11.07 -6.24
N ILE A 54 4.40 10.89 -6.89
CA ILE A 54 3.34 10.03 -6.36
C ILE A 54 3.89 8.59 -6.26
N ALA A 55 3.58 7.88 -5.19
CA ALA A 55 3.85 6.44 -5.14
C ALA A 55 2.82 5.67 -6.00
N SER A 56 3.33 4.84 -6.92
CA SER A 56 2.57 4.24 -8.03
C SER A 56 1.38 3.40 -7.59
N SER A 57 1.46 2.73 -6.44
CA SER A 57 0.37 1.94 -5.86
C SER A 57 -0.78 2.77 -5.31
N TYR A 58 -0.56 4.05 -5.00
CA TYR A 58 -1.49 4.81 -4.16
C TYR A 58 -2.49 5.66 -4.94
N GLN A 59 -2.28 5.91 -6.23
CA GLN A 59 -3.24 6.67 -7.04
C GLN A 59 -4.65 6.05 -7.02
N ASN A 60 -4.74 4.74 -7.29
CA ASN A 60 -6.03 4.03 -7.26
C ASN A 60 -6.62 4.02 -5.85
N GLN A 61 -5.77 3.98 -4.82
CA GLN A 61 -6.22 4.00 -3.43
C GLN A 61 -6.88 5.33 -3.07
N TYR A 62 -6.30 6.45 -3.47
CA TYR A 62 -6.90 7.75 -3.23
C TYR A 62 -8.24 7.91 -3.94
N ARG A 63 -8.37 7.40 -5.18
CA ARG A 63 -9.63 7.46 -5.93
C ARG A 63 -10.75 6.67 -5.26
N SER A 64 -10.45 5.52 -4.67
CA SER A 64 -11.45 4.70 -3.96
C SER A 64 -11.78 5.24 -2.56
N SER A 65 -10.80 5.84 -1.87
CA SER A 65 -10.98 6.34 -0.51
C SER A 65 -11.48 7.78 -0.42
N TYR A 66 -11.38 8.58 -1.48
CA TYR A 66 -11.78 9.99 -1.45
C TYR A 66 -12.63 10.38 -2.67
N HIS A 67 -13.81 10.96 -2.42
CA HIS A 67 -14.74 11.38 -3.46
C HIS A 67 -14.11 12.44 -4.37
N GLY A 68 -14.11 12.18 -5.68
CA GLY A 68 -13.64 13.11 -6.70
C GLY A 68 -12.10 13.25 -6.82
N ALA A 69 -11.33 12.60 -5.93
CA ALA A 69 -9.87 12.69 -5.98
C ALA A 69 -9.30 11.89 -7.17
N ASN A 70 -8.46 12.55 -7.97
CA ASN A 70 -7.71 11.91 -9.05
C ASN A 70 -6.30 12.52 -9.14
N LEU A 71 -5.36 11.96 -8.38
CA LEU A 71 -4.01 12.52 -8.28
C LEU A 71 -3.23 12.49 -9.60
N TYR A 72 -3.56 11.60 -10.54
CA TYR A 72 -2.92 11.57 -11.85
C TYR A 72 -3.33 12.78 -12.70
N HIS A 73 -4.61 13.10 -12.67
CA HIS A 73 -5.09 14.32 -13.30
C HIS A 73 -4.49 15.55 -12.61
N SER A 74 -4.44 15.55 -11.27
CA SER A 74 -3.84 16.65 -10.51
C SER A 74 -2.35 16.86 -10.83
N ILE A 75 -1.55 15.80 -10.97
CA ILE A 75 -0.12 15.96 -11.30
C ILE A 75 0.09 16.43 -12.74
N ILE A 76 -0.73 15.98 -13.69
CA ILE A 76 -0.68 16.50 -15.06
C ILE A 76 -0.98 18.01 -15.06
N LYS A 77 -2.02 18.42 -14.35
CA LYS A 77 -2.39 19.84 -14.22
C LYS A 77 -1.27 20.67 -13.58
N LEU A 78 -0.66 20.16 -12.50
CA LEU A 78 0.50 20.79 -11.86
C LEU A 78 1.67 20.94 -12.84
N SER A 79 1.99 19.89 -13.60
CA SER A 79 3.07 19.91 -14.60
C SER A 79 2.80 20.90 -15.74
N MET A 80 1.54 21.22 -16.02
CA MET A 80 1.12 22.25 -16.97
C MET A 80 1.09 23.67 -16.36
N GLY A 81 1.47 23.83 -15.09
CA GLY A 81 1.47 25.11 -14.39
C GLY A 81 0.10 25.56 -13.89
N HIS A 82 -0.91 24.68 -13.88
CA HIS A 82 -2.22 25.02 -13.33
C HIS A 82 -2.21 25.03 -11.80
N THR A 83 -2.92 26.01 -11.22
CA THR A 83 -3.12 26.12 -9.77
C THR A 83 -4.39 25.39 -9.31
N ASP A 84 -5.44 25.33 -10.15
CA ASP A 84 -6.62 24.49 -9.91
C ASP A 84 -6.37 23.06 -10.39
N ILE A 85 -5.90 22.26 -9.44
CA ILE A 85 -5.47 20.86 -9.66
C ILE A 85 -6.58 19.86 -9.32
N GLY A 86 -7.81 20.34 -9.07
CA GLY A 86 -8.96 19.54 -8.70
C GLY A 86 -8.99 19.15 -7.22
N VAL A 87 -9.69 18.06 -6.91
CA VAL A 87 -9.97 17.64 -5.53
C VAL A 87 -8.75 16.99 -4.89
N ILE A 88 -8.30 17.56 -3.76
CA ILE A 88 -7.22 17.00 -2.94
C ILE A 88 -7.81 16.09 -1.84
N PRO A 89 -7.25 14.89 -1.64
CA PRO A 89 -7.67 14.00 -0.55
C PRO A 89 -7.63 14.66 0.82
N ASN A 90 -8.74 14.60 1.56
CA ASN A 90 -8.84 15.11 2.92
C ASN A 90 -9.83 14.24 3.72
N ILE A 91 -9.36 13.71 4.84
CA ILE A 91 -10.14 12.75 5.64
C ILE A 91 -11.42 13.36 6.24
N GLN A 92 -11.44 14.67 6.48
CA GLN A 92 -12.57 15.37 7.11
C GLN A 92 -13.62 15.80 6.09
N THR A 93 -13.22 16.08 4.84
CA THR A 93 -14.12 16.73 3.86
C THR A 93 -14.58 15.83 2.72
N ASN A 94 -13.80 14.84 2.30
CA ASN A 94 -14.15 14.02 1.13
C ASN A 94 -13.82 12.53 1.26
N PHE A 95 -13.60 12.02 2.47
CA PHE A 95 -13.43 10.59 2.71
C PHE A 95 -14.72 9.81 2.44
N THR A 96 -14.63 8.67 1.74
CA THR A 96 -15.81 7.86 1.37
C THR A 96 -16.30 6.95 2.49
N GLY A 97 -15.57 6.86 3.62
CA GLY A 97 -15.79 5.83 4.64
C GLY A 97 -15.18 4.47 4.28
N LEU A 98 -14.51 4.37 3.12
CA LEU A 98 -13.86 3.13 2.67
C LEU A 98 -12.35 3.31 2.58
N TYR A 99 -11.64 2.37 3.17
CA TYR A 99 -10.20 2.25 3.05
C TYR A 99 -9.86 1.41 1.83
N SER A 100 -9.09 1.97 0.90
CA SER A 100 -8.48 1.17 -0.15
C SER A 100 -7.22 0.49 0.37
N CYS A 101 -7.14 -0.80 0.08
CA CYS A 101 -6.15 -1.74 0.57
C CYS A 101 -5.42 -2.38 -0.61
N GLN A 102 -4.15 -2.71 -0.39
CA GLN A 102 -3.35 -3.52 -1.29
C GLN A 102 -2.72 -4.64 -0.47
N SER A 103 -3.13 -5.87 -0.72
CA SER A 103 -2.40 -7.05 -0.23
C SER A 103 -1.34 -7.43 -1.26
N VAL A 104 -0.11 -7.62 -0.79
CA VAL A 104 1.03 -8.04 -1.62
C VAL A 104 1.29 -9.51 -1.34
N ILE A 105 1.13 -10.34 -2.37
CA ILE A 105 1.41 -11.76 -2.30
C ILE A 105 2.79 -11.99 -2.91
N GLY A 106 3.74 -12.38 -2.06
CA GLY A 106 5.12 -12.62 -2.44
C GLY A 106 5.67 -13.88 -1.78
N THR A 107 6.79 -14.37 -2.31
CA THR A 107 7.45 -15.58 -1.81
C THR A 107 8.97 -15.39 -1.74
N ARG A 108 9.62 -16.15 -0.86
CA ARG A 108 11.08 -16.34 -0.84
C ARG A 108 11.51 -17.69 -1.41
N CYS A 109 10.55 -18.50 -1.83
CA CYS A 109 10.82 -19.81 -2.41
C CYS A 109 11.13 -19.66 -3.90
N ASP A 110 11.93 -20.59 -4.39
CA ASP A 110 12.09 -20.86 -5.81
C ASP A 110 10.99 -21.81 -6.31
N GLY A 111 10.79 -21.81 -7.62
CA GLY A 111 9.87 -22.70 -8.32
C GLY A 111 9.00 -21.98 -9.33
N LYS A 112 8.19 -22.76 -10.05
CA LYS A 112 7.25 -22.24 -11.03
C LYS A 112 6.10 -21.50 -10.38
N ILE A 113 5.51 -20.52 -11.07
CA ILE A 113 4.32 -19.81 -10.58
C ILE A 113 3.21 -20.78 -10.18
N SER A 114 2.95 -21.82 -10.97
CA SER A 114 1.97 -22.89 -10.70
C SER A 114 2.26 -23.70 -9.43
N GLN A 115 3.50 -23.70 -8.93
CA GLN A 115 3.91 -24.37 -7.69
C GLN A 115 3.93 -23.44 -6.48
N LEU A 116 3.90 -22.13 -6.72
CA LEU A 116 3.99 -21.09 -5.70
C LEU A 116 2.60 -20.50 -5.38
N LEU A 117 1.74 -20.38 -6.39
CA LEU A 117 0.39 -19.84 -6.27
C LEU A 117 -0.69 -20.89 -6.57
N ASP A 118 -1.76 -20.86 -5.78
CA ASP A 118 -2.98 -21.62 -6.04
C ASP A 118 -3.84 -20.88 -7.08
N LEU A 119 -3.56 -21.17 -8.36
CA LEU A 119 -4.19 -20.50 -9.50
C LEU A 119 -5.69 -20.76 -9.58
N ASP A 120 -6.14 -21.95 -9.18
CA ASP A 120 -7.57 -22.31 -9.17
C ASP A 120 -8.34 -21.50 -8.13
N LYS A 121 -7.78 -21.34 -6.92
CA LYS A 121 -8.40 -20.49 -5.88
C LYS A 121 -8.41 -19.03 -6.28
N ILE A 122 -7.37 -18.54 -6.95
CA ILE A 122 -7.35 -17.16 -7.44
C ILE A 122 -8.45 -16.94 -8.49
N GLU A 123 -8.65 -17.88 -9.41
CA GLU A 123 -9.70 -17.77 -10.42
C GLU A 123 -11.11 -17.83 -9.78
N GLN A 124 -11.33 -18.71 -8.80
CA GLN A 124 -12.56 -18.76 -8.01
C GLN A 124 -12.85 -17.42 -7.30
N GLU A 125 -11.82 -16.78 -6.72
CA GLU A 125 -11.96 -15.48 -6.06
C GLU A 125 -12.24 -14.35 -7.08
N LYS A 126 -11.59 -14.33 -8.24
CA LYS A 126 -11.92 -13.38 -9.33
C LYS A 126 -13.36 -13.51 -9.81
N GLN A 127 -13.90 -14.72 -9.80
CA GLN A 127 -15.28 -14.97 -10.20
C GLN A 127 -16.28 -14.51 -9.14
N SER A 128 -15.97 -14.70 -7.86
CA SER A 128 -16.86 -14.40 -6.73
C SER A 128 -16.74 -12.97 -6.17
N ARG A 129 -15.58 -12.31 -6.30
CA ARG A 129 -15.28 -10.98 -5.74
C ARG A 129 -15.02 -9.96 -6.86
N LYS A 130 -16.10 -9.46 -7.44
CA LYS A 130 -16.05 -8.48 -8.55
C LYS A 130 -15.50 -7.10 -8.14
N ASP A 131 -15.49 -6.82 -6.84
CA ASP A 131 -14.91 -5.62 -6.25
C ASP A 131 -13.38 -5.70 -6.07
N TYR A 132 -12.77 -6.86 -6.33
CA TYR A 132 -11.34 -7.07 -6.20
C TYR A 132 -10.65 -6.86 -7.55
N ASN A 133 -9.45 -6.27 -7.50
CA ASN A 133 -8.59 -6.15 -8.68
C ASN A 133 -7.27 -6.89 -8.43
N PHE A 134 -6.98 -7.85 -9.31
CA PHE A 134 -5.81 -8.70 -9.24
C PHE A 134 -4.79 -8.26 -10.28
N VAL A 135 -3.56 -7.99 -9.84
CA VAL A 135 -2.44 -7.63 -10.72
C VAL A 135 -1.33 -8.66 -10.55
N PHE A 136 -1.04 -9.40 -11.61
CA PHE A 136 0.00 -10.41 -11.66
C PHE A 136 1.28 -9.81 -12.22
N TYR A 137 2.41 -10.18 -11.63
CA TYR A 137 3.73 -9.82 -12.15
C TYR A 137 4.28 -10.86 -13.11
N PHE A 138 3.77 -12.09 -13.05
CA PHE A 138 4.10 -13.21 -13.92
C PHE A 138 2.81 -13.86 -14.39
N ASN A 139 2.53 -13.78 -15.69
CA ASN A 139 1.29 -14.28 -16.29
C ASN A 139 1.43 -15.70 -16.85
N ASP A 140 2.65 -16.23 -16.89
CA ASP A 140 2.93 -17.60 -17.33
C ASP A 140 3.03 -18.52 -16.09
N PRO A 141 2.11 -19.49 -15.93
CA PRO A 141 2.17 -20.47 -14.83
C PRO A 141 3.48 -21.24 -14.76
N GLU A 142 4.15 -21.42 -15.90
CA GLU A 142 5.39 -22.18 -16.01
C GLU A 142 6.65 -21.32 -15.86
N PHE A 143 6.48 -20.00 -15.73
CA PHE A 143 7.60 -19.11 -15.41
C PHE A 143 8.21 -19.52 -14.08
N GLU A 144 9.52 -19.78 -14.09
CA GLU A 144 10.25 -20.26 -12.93
C GLU A 144 11.02 -19.11 -12.27
N ILE A 145 10.82 -18.98 -10.96
CA ILE A 145 11.63 -18.11 -10.11
C ILE A 145 12.78 -18.95 -9.58
N VAL A 146 14.00 -18.50 -9.86
CA VAL A 146 15.25 -19.11 -9.40
C VAL A 146 16.07 -18.07 -8.63
N ASP A 147 16.91 -18.53 -7.71
CA ASP A 147 17.84 -17.72 -6.91
C ASP A 147 17.14 -16.55 -6.19
N ASN A 148 16.00 -16.82 -5.55
CA ASN A 148 15.19 -15.81 -4.87
C ASN A 148 15.81 -15.35 -3.53
N HIS A 149 16.95 -14.67 -3.61
CA HIS A 149 17.71 -14.16 -2.46
C HIS A 149 17.30 -12.76 -2.01
N GLN A 150 16.23 -12.17 -2.58
CA GLN A 150 15.79 -10.84 -2.21
C GLN A 150 15.28 -10.84 -0.76
N SER A 151 15.80 -9.93 0.07
CA SER A 151 15.45 -9.82 1.50
C SER A 151 13.95 -9.63 1.74
N GLY A 152 13.24 -8.95 0.84
CA GLY A 152 11.79 -8.80 0.86
C GLY A 152 10.99 -9.94 0.20
N GLY A 153 11.67 -10.92 -0.41
CA GLY A 153 11.06 -11.89 -1.31
C GLY A 153 10.64 -11.29 -2.66
N LYS A 154 10.27 -12.15 -3.60
CA LYS A 154 9.73 -11.77 -4.89
C LYS A 154 8.22 -11.58 -4.81
N VAL A 155 7.73 -10.42 -5.27
CA VAL A 155 6.29 -10.17 -5.40
C VAL A 155 5.75 -10.93 -6.61
N LEU A 156 4.71 -11.73 -6.40
CA LEU A 156 4.06 -12.53 -7.44
C LEU A 156 2.79 -11.84 -7.94
N MET A 157 2.00 -11.31 -7.00
CA MET A 157 0.70 -10.73 -7.26
C MET A 157 0.37 -9.64 -6.25
N LYS A 158 -0.46 -8.68 -6.68
CA LYS A 158 -1.14 -7.73 -5.79
C LYS A 158 -2.64 -7.89 -5.92
N VAL A 159 -3.33 -7.76 -4.80
CA VAL A 159 -4.80 -7.74 -4.74
C VAL A 159 -5.23 -6.42 -4.13
N PHE A 160 -5.99 -5.65 -4.90
CA PHE A 160 -6.58 -4.39 -4.46
C PHE A 160 -8.04 -4.61 -4.11
N PHE A 161 -8.46 -4.08 -2.96
CA PHE A 161 -9.81 -4.20 -2.44
C PHE A 161 -10.12 -3.01 -1.53
N THR A 162 -11.36 -2.90 -1.05
CA THR A 162 -11.75 -1.88 -0.08
C THR A 162 -12.34 -2.50 1.18
N THR A 163 -12.10 -1.89 2.33
CA THR A 163 -12.69 -2.29 3.63
C THR A 163 -13.20 -1.08 4.40
N LYS A 164 -13.93 -1.33 5.49
CA LYS A 164 -14.41 -0.26 6.39
C LYS A 164 -13.52 -0.06 7.61
N THR A 165 -12.70 -1.06 7.97
CA THR A 165 -11.83 -0.99 9.14
C THR A 165 -10.43 -1.54 8.85
N TYR A 166 -9.47 -1.13 9.69
CA TYR A 166 -8.10 -1.65 9.67
C TYR A 166 -8.07 -3.16 9.93
N GLU A 167 -8.83 -3.63 10.92
CA GLU A 167 -8.91 -5.05 11.28
C GLU A 167 -9.42 -5.89 10.10
N GLN A 168 -10.46 -5.42 9.39
CA GLN A 168 -10.94 -6.07 8.17
C GLN A 168 -9.85 -6.12 7.11
N ALA A 169 -9.08 -5.04 6.92
CA ALA A 169 -7.99 -5.00 5.95
C ALA A 169 -6.88 -6.02 6.29
N GLN A 170 -6.52 -6.12 7.57
CA GLN A 170 -5.50 -7.05 8.05
C GLN A 170 -5.97 -8.50 7.91
N ASN A 171 -7.17 -8.82 8.39
CA ASN A 171 -7.74 -10.16 8.32
C ASN A 171 -7.90 -10.62 6.87
N GLU A 172 -8.38 -9.74 5.99
CA GLU A 172 -8.53 -10.06 4.58
C GLU A 172 -7.16 -10.27 3.90
N SER A 173 -6.16 -9.44 4.20
CA SER A 173 -4.81 -9.62 3.65
C SER A 173 -4.19 -10.96 4.08
N LEU A 174 -4.38 -11.34 5.35
CA LEU A 174 -3.93 -12.64 5.87
C LEU A 174 -4.68 -13.81 5.23
N ARG A 175 -6.01 -13.67 5.04
CA ARG A 175 -6.84 -14.68 4.37
C ARG A 175 -6.36 -14.90 2.93
N LEU A 176 -6.21 -13.82 2.15
CA LEU A 176 -5.76 -13.89 0.75
C LEU A 176 -4.38 -14.54 0.64
N LYS A 177 -3.46 -14.20 1.55
CA LYS A 177 -2.13 -14.83 1.58
C LYS A 177 -2.22 -16.34 1.80
N LYS A 178 -2.96 -16.78 2.82
CA LYS A 178 -3.15 -18.21 3.12
C LYS A 178 -3.88 -18.96 2.01
N LEU A 179 -4.80 -18.27 1.32
CA LEU A 179 -5.60 -18.87 0.26
C LEU A 179 -4.80 -19.05 -1.03
N PHE A 180 -3.93 -18.10 -1.37
CA PHE A 180 -3.28 -18.06 -2.68
C PHE A 180 -1.86 -18.59 -2.67
N LEU A 181 -1.14 -18.54 -1.55
CA LEU A 181 0.26 -18.93 -1.51
C LEU A 181 0.38 -20.40 -1.08
N ILE A 182 0.86 -21.26 -1.98
CA ILE A 182 1.05 -22.71 -1.71
C ILE A 182 2.28 -22.94 -0.84
N LYS A 183 3.39 -22.27 -1.18
CA LYS A 183 4.67 -22.35 -0.45
C LYS A 183 4.95 -21.01 0.22
N ASP A 184 4.91 -20.99 1.55
CA ASP A 184 5.18 -19.81 2.37
C ASP A 184 6.28 -20.10 3.38
N ASN A 185 7.39 -19.36 3.29
CA ASN A 185 8.47 -19.36 4.27
C ASN A 185 8.49 -18.07 5.10
N PHE A 186 7.49 -17.19 4.96
CA PHE A 186 7.30 -16.11 5.91
C PHE A 186 6.68 -16.70 7.18
N ASP A 187 7.54 -17.00 8.14
CA ASP A 187 7.13 -17.42 9.48
C ASP A 187 6.12 -16.40 10.04
N MET A 188 4.85 -16.81 10.15
CA MET A 188 3.73 -15.95 10.53
C MET A 188 3.57 -15.86 12.05
N THR A 189 4.66 -16.02 12.81
CA THR A 189 4.68 -15.58 14.20
C THR A 189 4.64 -14.06 14.19
N MET A 190 3.43 -13.51 14.07
CA MET A 190 3.18 -12.11 14.37
C MET A 190 3.77 -11.86 15.75
N PRO A 191 4.65 -10.87 15.93
CA PRO A 191 5.02 -10.47 17.27
C PRO A 191 3.70 -10.18 18.00
N LYS A 192 3.48 -10.86 19.12
CA LYS A 192 2.31 -10.59 19.98
C LYS A 192 2.27 -9.08 20.18
N ILE A 193 1.23 -8.45 19.66
CA ILE A 193 0.97 -7.05 19.94
C ILE A 193 0.45 -7.04 21.37
N ASP A 194 1.38 -6.99 22.33
CA ASP A 194 1.01 -6.73 23.71
C ASP A 194 0.49 -5.30 23.76
N HIS A 195 -0.82 -5.18 23.97
CA HIS A 195 -1.44 -3.95 24.41
C HIS A 195 -1.10 -3.80 25.91
N GLN A 196 0.02 -3.14 26.18
CA GLN A 196 0.31 -2.55 27.49
C GLN A 196 0.16 -1.03 27.38
#